data_AF-A0A3D3UXB1-F1
#
_entry.id   AF-A0A3D3UXB1-F1
#
_cell.length_a   1.000
_cell.length_b   1.000
_cell.length_c   1.000
_cell.angle_alpha   90.00
_cell.angle_beta   90.00
_cell.angle_gamma   90.00
#
_symmetry.space_group_name_H-M   'P 1'
#
loop_
_entity.id
_entity.type
_entity.pdbx_description
1 polymer ?
#
loop_
_entity_poly.entity_id
_entity_poly.type
_entity_poly.pdbx_seq_one_letter_code
_entity_poly.pdbx_strand_id
1 'polypeptide(L)'
;MDSRAETDKEKKILLAESYRDAEKLNGEGDAEAIKIYAQAFEMDPEFYSFVRTLEAYEKSLGEETTIVLPSDSEFFQYFSAPTKD
;
A
#
# COMPACT_ATOMS: atom_id res chain seq x y z
N MET A 1 -3.98 -16.49 -45.69
CA MET A 1 -3.87 -16.97 -44.28
C MET A 1 -2.84 -16.15 -43.50
N ASP A 2 -1.87 -15.52 -44.18
CA ASP A 2 -0.77 -14.78 -43.57
C ASP A 2 -1.19 -13.57 -42.73
N SER A 3 -2.21 -12.83 -43.14
CA SER A 3 -2.64 -11.63 -42.40
C SER A 3 -3.18 -11.91 -40.99
N ARG A 4 -3.75 -13.10 -40.73
CA ARG A 4 -4.26 -13.43 -39.38
C ARG A 4 -3.12 -13.76 -38.41
N ALA A 5 -2.10 -14.47 -38.89
CA ALA A 5 -0.93 -14.83 -38.09
C ALA A 5 -0.10 -13.59 -37.72
N GLU A 6 0.03 -12.62 -38.63
CA GLU A 6 0.69 -11.34 -38.38
C GLU A 6 -0.06 -10.54 -37.30
N THR A 7 -1.39 -10.40 -37.44
CA THR A 7 -2.22 -9.69 -36.46
C THR A 7 -2.22 -10.35 -35.08
N ASP A 8 -2.24 -11.68 -35.01
CA ASP A 8 -2.17 -12.40 -33.72
C ASP A 8 -0.81 -12.19 -33.03
N LYS A 9 0.27 -12.10 -33.80
CA LYS A 9 1.61 -11.79 -33.30
C LYS A 9 1.71 -10.36 -32.81
N GLU A 10 1.22 -9.39 -33.57
CA GLU A 10 1.19 -7.97 -33.18
C GLU A 10 0.38 -7.75 -31.90
N LYS A 11 -0.79 -8.39 -31.80
CA LYS A 11 -1.61 -8.34 -30.58
C LYS A 11 -0.85 -8.86 -29.37
N LYS A 12 -0.13 -9.97 -29.52
CA LYS A 12 0.65 -10.57 -28.43
C LYS A 12 1.80 -9.65 -27.99
N ILE A 13 2.48 -9.01 -28.94
CA ILE A 13 3.54 -8.04 -28.65
C ILE A 13 2.96 -6.85 -27.89
N LEU A 14 1.88 -6.25 -28.38
CA LEU A 14 1.26 -5.09 -27.75
C LEU A 14 0.80 -5.37 -26.31
N LEU A 15 0.21 -6.54 -26.07
CA LEU A 15 -0.19 -6.97 -24.72
C LEU A 15 1.03 -7.17 -23.81
N ALA A 16 2.10 -7.76 -24.33
CA ALA A 16 3.34 -7.96 -23.56
C ALA A 16 4.02 -6.62 -23.22
N GLU A 17 4.03 -5.67 -24.16
CA GLU A 17 4.55 -4.32 -23.94
C GLU A 17 3.71 -3.56 -22.90
N SER A 18 2.39 -3.61 -23.03
CA SER A 18 1.47 -3.00 -22.07
C SER A 18 1.64 -3.58 -20.67
N TYR A 19 1.81 -4.91 -20.56
CA TYR A 19 2.05 -5.58 -19.29
C TYR A 19 3.40 -5.17 -18.68
N ARG A 20 4.47 -5.16 -19.49
CA ARG A 20 5.79 -4.71 -19.05
C ARG A 20 5.75 -3.27 -18.53
N ASP A 21 5.08 -2.38 -19.24
CA ASP A 21 5.01 -0.97 -18.90
C ASP A 21 4.18 -0.76 -17.62
N ALA A 22 3.11 -1.53 -17.42
CA ALA A 22 2.35 -1.55 -16.17
C ALA A 22 3.18 -2.03 -14.98
N GLU A 23 3.90 -3.15 -15.11
CA GLU A 23 4.79 -3.66 -14.05
C GLU A 23 5.90 -2.67 -13.72
N LYS A 24 6.46 -2.00 -14.74
CA LYS A 24 7.45 -0.93 -14.54
C LYS A 24 6.86 0.23 -13.74
N LEU A 25 5.68 0.72 -14.11
CA LEU A 25 5.02 1.83 -13.42
C LEU A 25 4.69 1.48 -11.97
N ASN A 26 4.19 0.27 -11.72
CA ASN A 26 3.95 -0.23 -10.36
C ASN A 26 5.26 -0.29 -9.55
N GLY A 27 6.32 -0.84 -10.12
CA GLY A 27 7.62 -0.91 -9.45
C GLY A 27 8.23 0.46 -9.14
N GLU A 28 8.07 1.44 -10.04
CA GLU A 28 8.47 2.83 -9.80
C GLU A 28 7.64 3.48 -8.67
N GLY A 29 6.34 3.21 -8.63
CA GLY A 29 5.45 3.67 -7.56
C GLY A 29 5.82 3.08 -6.20
N ASP A 30 6.04 1.77 -6.13
CA ASP A 30 6.47 1.08 -4.91
C ASP A 30 7.82 1.62 -4.41
N ALA A 31 8.76 1.86 -5.32
CA ALA A 31 10.07 2.42 -4.97
C ALA A 31 9.96 3.84 -4.40
N GLU A 32 9.14 4.70 -5.00
CA GLU A 32 8.95 6.07 -4.50
C GLU A 32 8.20 6.07 -3.16
N ALA A 33 7.19 5.19 -2.99
CA ALA A 33 6.51 5.03 -1.71
C ALA A 33 7.49 4.62 -0.61
N ILE A 34 8.30 3.58 -0.84
CA ILE A 34 9.33 3.12 0.12
C ILE A 34 10.30 4.25 0.46
N LYS A 35 10.74 5.02 -0.52
CA LYS A 35 11.64 6.16 -0.33
C LYS A 35 10.99 7.25 0.52
N ILE A 36 9.73 7.60 0.28
CA ILE A 36 8.98 8.56 1.10
C ILE A 36 8.84 8.04 2.54
N TYR A 37 8.52 6.76 2.72
CA TYR A 37 8.47 6.15 4.05
C TYR A 37 9.82 6.21 4.77
N ALA A 38 10.92 5.91 4.08
CA ALA A 38 12.26 5.98 4.65
C ALA A 38 12.65 7.42 5.02
N GLN A 39 12.35 8.40 4.18
CA GLN A 39 12.58 9.82 4.47
C GLN A 39 11.74 10.31 5.65
N ALA A 40 10.47 9.91 5.71
CA ALA A 40 9.60 10.23 6.84
C ALA A 40 10.13 9.62 8.15
N PHE A 41 10.65 8.38 8.11
CA PHE A 41 11.28 7.74 9.26
C PHE A 41 12.54 8.48 9.74
N GLU A 42 13.37 8.98 8.82
CA GLU A 42 14.55 9.79 9.17
C GLU A 42 14.21 11.17 9.75
N MET A 43 13.08 11.76 9.33
CA MET A 43 12.66 13.08 9.79
C MET A 43 11.91 13.04 11.13
N ASP A 44 11.00 12.07 11.32
CA ASP A 44 10.18 11.94 12.52
C ASP A 44 9.70 10.47 12.72
N PRO A 45 10.38 9.70 13.59
CA PRO A 45 9.98 8.33 13.92
C PRO A 45 8.59 8.20 14.56
N GLU A 46 8.10 9.24 15.25
CA GLU A 46 6.79 9.23 15.92
C GLU A 46 5.67 9.39 14.89
N PHE A 47 5.85 10.25 13.89
CA PHE A 47 4.90 10.41 12.78
C PHE A 47 4.77 9.13 11.94
N TYR A 48 5.89 8.45 11.63
CA TYR A 48 5.86 7.17 10.93
C TYR A 48 5.09 6.10 11.71
N SER A 49 5.35 6.01 13.02
CA SER A 49 4.67 5.06 13.91
C SER A 49 3.16 5.31 13.94
N PHE A 50 2.74 6.57 13.94
CA PHE A 50 1.34 6.96 13.85
C PHE A 50 0.69 6.54 12.51
N VAL A 51 1.29 6.88 11.36
CA VAL A 51 0.75 6.53 10.03
C VAL A 51 0.68 5.02 9.83
N ARG A 52 1.70 4.27 10.25
CA ARG A 52 1.70 2.79 10.21
C ARG A 52 0.60 2.19 11.07
N THR A 53 0.32 2.80 12.21
CA THR A 53 -0.76 2.38 13.08
C THR A 53 -2.13 2.63 12.43
N LEU A 54 -2.31 3.77 11.74
CA LEU A 54 -3.53 4.05 10.96
C LEU A 54 -3.72 3.09 9.78
N GLU A 55 -2.67 2.77 9.02
CA GLU A 55 -2.75 1.76 7.95
C GLU A 55 -3.13 0.37 8.49
N ALA A 56 -2.59 0.01 9.65
CA ALA A 56 -2.93 -1.25 10.32
C ALA A 56 -4.40 -1.26 10.74
N TYR A 57 -4.93 -0.12 11.22
CA TYR A 57 -6.35 0.02 11.51
C TYR A 57 -7.20 -0.13 10.24
N GLU A 58 -6.85 0.55 9.14
CA GLU A 58 -7.59 0.46 7.88
C GLU A 58 -7.64 -0.99 7.34
N LYS A 59 -6.51 -1.70 7.40
CA LYS A 59 -6.43 -3.11 6.94
C LYS A 59 -7.13 -4.10 7.88
N SER A 60 -7.23 -3.78 9.17
CA SER A 60 -7.84 -4.68 10.16
C SER A 60 -9.31 -4.38 10.42
N LEU A 61 -9.78 -3.16 10.17
CA LEU A 61 -11.16 -2.73 10.38
C LEU A 61 -11.95 -2.78 9.05
N GLY A 62 -12.13 -3.97 8.49
CA GLY A 62 -13.13 -4.17 7.43
C GLY A 62 -14.57 -4.05 7.99
N GLU A 63 -15.57 -3.81 7.12
CA GLU A 63 -16.98 -3.52 7.48
C GLU A 63 -17.62 -4.49 8.51
N GLU A 64 -17.12 -5.72 8.65
CA GLU A 64 -17.64 -6.73 9.60
C GLU A 64 -16.60 -7.23 10.62
N THR A 65 -15.49 -6.51 10.85
CA THR A 65 -14.44 -7.00 11.75
C THR A 65 -14.71 -6.61 13.19
N THR A 66 -15.06 -7.60 14.03
CA THR A 66 -15.07 -7.43 15.49
C THR A 66 -13.67 -7.74 16.04
N ILE A 67 -12.93 -6.70 16.39
CA ILE A 67 -11.62 -6.83 17.02
C ILE A 67 -11.81 -6.96 18.54
N VAL A 68 -11.41 -8.11 19.11
CA VAL A 68 -11.36 -8.32 20.56
C VAL A 68 -9.90 -8.17 21.00
N LEU A 69 -9.58 -7.02 21.60
CA LEU A 69 -8.25 -6.74 22.13
C LEU A 69 -8.29 -6.52 23.65
N PRO A 70 -7.22 -6.89 24.37
CA PRO A 70 -7.03 -6.55 25.77
C PRO A 70 -7.14 -5.04 26.00
N SER A 71 -7.69 -4.64 27.15
CA SER A 71 -7.89 -3.24 27.55
C SER A 71 -6.62 -2.42 27.73
N ASP A 72 -5.46 -3.09 27.80
CA ASP A 72 -4.12 -2.52 27.92
C ASP A 72 -3.32 -2.58 26.60
N SER A 73 -3.97 -2.91 25.48
CA SER A 73 -3.29 -2.99 24.19
C SER A 73 -2.82 -1.61 23.73
N GLU A 74 -1.53 -1.52 23.38
CA GLU A 74 -0.91 -0.35 22.72
C GLU A 74 -1.67 0.08 21.45
N PHE A 75 -2.48 -0.82 20.89
CA PHE A 75 -3.41 -0.53 19.79
C PHE A 75 -4.41 0.59 20.11
N PHE A 76 -4.68 0.93 21.37
CA PHE A 76 -5.55 2.08 21.73
C PHE A 76 -4.77 3.37 22.03
N GLN A 77 -3.43 3.37 22.02
CA GLN A 77 -2.63 4.52 22.44
C GLN A 77 -2.95 5.81 21.64
N TYR A 78 -3.31 5.68 20.36
CA TYR A 78 -3.68 6.82 19.50
C TYR A 78 -5.18 7.09 19.41
N PHE A 79 -6.04 6.14 19.79
CA PHE A 79 -7.50 6.36 19.92
C PHE A 79 -7.92 6.89 21.28
N SER A 80 -7.06 6.71 22.29
CA SER A 80 -7.21 7.34 23.60
C SER A 80 -7.01 8.83 23.41
N ALA A 81 -8.11 9.57 23.24
CA ALA A 81 -8.11 11.02 23.33
C ALA A 81 -7.30 11.44 24.57
N PRO A 82 -6.54 12.54 24.53
CA PRO A 82 -5.83 13.03 25.71
C PRO A 82 -6.86 13.17 26.82
N THR A 83 -6.76 12.32 27.84
CA THR A 83 -7.50 12.47 29.07
C THR A 83 -6.96 13.75 29.69
N LYS A 84 -7.68 14.85 29.43
CA LYS A 84 -7.56 16.09 30.20
C LYS A 84 -7.95 15.74 31.64
N ASP A 85 -6.95 15.61 32.49
CA ASP A 85 -7.08 15.97 33.90
C ASP A 85 -6.98 17.50 34.04
#